data_AF-A0A1A8GPL0-F1
#
_entry.id   AF-A0A1A8GPL0-F1
#
_cell.length_a   1.000
_cell.length_b   1.000
_cell.length_c   1.000
_cell.angle_alpha   90.00
_cell.angle_beta   90.00
_cell.angle_gamma   90.00
#
_symmetry.space_group_name_H-M   'P 1'
#
loop_
_entity.id
_entity.type
_entity.pdbx_description
1 polymer ?
#
loop_
_entity_poly.entity_id
_entity_poly.type
_entity_poly.pdbx_seq_one_letter_code
_entity_poly.pdbx_strand_id
1 'polypeptide(L)'
;FISGVDPVQGRKLSVREHARCAVRLLRSVPPCRAAVLEHLRGVYEEHVSTFLHNLETEGDASSGVSSNLEDIIQEVHGVLSEFIRLNPRAWAPLV
;
A
#
# COMPACT_ATOMS: atom_id res chain seq x y z
N PHE A 1 -4.83 -12.68 1.43
CA PHE A 1 -4.18 -11.38 1.66
C PHE A 1 -2.67 -11.54 1.81
N ILE A 2 -2.18 -12.24 2.83
CA ILE A 2 -0.73 -12.41 3.06
C ILE A 2 -0.01 -13.04 1.86
N SER A 3 -0.65 -14.01 1.20
CA SER A 3 -0.09 -14.65 0.01
C SER A 3 -0.12 -13.78 -1.26
N GLY A 4 -0.86 -12.66 -1.27
CA GLY A 4 -1.05 -11.85 -2.49
C GLY A 4 -1.67 -12.62 -3.67
N VAL A 5 -2.33 -13.76 -3.41
CA VAL A 5 -2.89 -14.66 -4.43
C VAL A 5 -4.40 -14.74 -4.27
N ASP A 6 -5.10 -14.68 -5.40
CA ASP A 6 -6.53 -15.01 -5.50
C ASP A 6 -6.72 -16.50 -5.19
N PRO A 7 -7.46 -16.85 -4.11
CA PRO A 7 -7.60 -18.24 -3.69
C PRO A 7 -8.48 -19.08 -4.62
N VAL A 8 -9.28 -18.45 -5.48
CA VAL A 8 -10.18 -19.11 -6.43
C VAL A 8 -9.45 -19.39 -7.74
N GLN A 9 -8.65 -18.43 -8.21
CA GLN A 9 -7.97 -18.51 -9.51
C GLN A 9 -6.49 -18.90 -9.41
N GLY A 10 -5.90 -18.92 -8.20
CA GLY A 10 -4.47 -19.16 -8.00
C GLY A 10 -3.56 -18.06 -8.58
N ARG A 11 -4.15 -16.95 -9.03
CA ARG A 11 -3.44 -15.85 -9.70
C ARG A 11 -2.83 -14.91 -8.67
N LYS A 12 -1.59 -14.45 -8.89
CA LYS A 12 -1.08 -13.29 -8.16
C LYS A 12 -1.96 -12.06 -8.42
N LEU A 13 -2.36 -11.40 -7.35
CA LEU A 13 -3.06 -10.13 -7.41
C LEU A 13 -2.09 -9.08 -7.95
N SER A 14 -2.60 -8.20 -8.81
CA SER A 14 -1.92 -6.94 -9.06
C SER A 14 -1.81 -6.15 -7.75
N VAL A 15 -0.84 -5.25 -7.67
CA VAL A 15 -0.65 -4.41 -6.47
C VAL A 15 -1.92 -3.62 -6.14
N ARG A 16 -2.63 -3.13 -7.17
CA ARG A 16 -3.92 -2.44 -7.04
C ARG A 16 -5.00 -3.32 -6.41
N GLU A 17 -5.14 -4.56 -6.86
CA GLU A 17 -6.09 -5.52 -6.28
C GLU A 17 -5.72 -5.85 -4.83
N HIS A 18 -4.43 -6.01 -4.56
CA HIS A 18 -3.90 -6.31 -3.23
C HIS A 18 -4.12 -5.14 -2.25
N ALA A 19 -3.88 -3.90 -2.67
CA ALA A 19 -4.15 -2.70 -1.89
C ALA A 19 -5.64 -2.56 -1.53
N ARG A 20 -6.54 -2.84 -2.48
CA ARG A 20 -8.00 -2.85 -2.21
C ARG A 20 -8.40 -3.91 -1.20
N CYS A 21 -7.78 -5.10 -1.26
CA CYS A 21 -7.97 -6.12 -0.22
C CYS A 21 -7.46 -5.64 1.14
N ALA A 22 -6.29 -5.02 1.20
CA ALA A 22 -5.70 -4.45 2.41
C ALA A 22 -6.67 -3.48 3.09
N VAL A 23 -7.23 -2.57 2.31
CA VAL A 23 -8.15 -1.54 2.79
C VAL A 23 -9.46 -2.13 3.29
N ARG A 24 -10.03 -3.11 2.55
CA ARG A 24 -11.24 -3.79 3.01
C ARG A 24 -10.99 -4.45 4.36
N LEU A 25 -9.86 -5.13 4.54
CA LEU A 25 -9.46 -5.73 5.81
C LEU A 25 -9.27 -4.69 6.92
N LEU A 26 -8.63 -3.56 6.61
CA LEU A 26 -8.43 -2.44 7.55
C LEU A 26 -9.77 -1.93 8.11
N ARG A 27 -10.81 -1.89 7.26
CA ARG A 27 -12.16 -1.43 7.59
C ARG A 27 -12.98 -2.46 8.35
N SER A 28 -13.00 -3.70 7.90
CA SER A 28 -13.95 -4.71 8.39
C SER A 28 -13.38 -5.65 9.45
N VAL A 29 -12.06 -5.72 9.61
CA VAL A 29 -11.40 -6.70 10.51
C VAL A 29 -10.39 -5.98 11.40
N PRO A 30 -10.83 -5.43 12.56
CA PRO A 30 -9.94 -4.74 13.50
C PRO A 30 -8.67 -5.52 13.88
N PRO A 31 -8.72 -6.87 14.10
CA PRO A 31 -7.52 -7.65 14.39
C PRO A 31 -6.47 -7.64 13.27
N CYS A 32 -6.85 -7.40 12.02
CA CYS A 32 -5.92 -7.42 10.88
C CYS A 32 -5.24 -6.06 10.64
N ARG A 33 -5.64 -4.99 11.35
CA ARG A 33 -5.17 -3.63 11.05
C ARG A 33 -3.65 -3.49 11.16
N ALA A 34 -3.05 -4.07 12.20
CA ALA A 34 -1.60 -4.02 12.41
C ALA A 34 -0.84 -4.64 11.22
N ALA A 35 -1.19 -5.87 10.84
CA ALA A 35 -0.56 -6.58 9.72
C ALA A 35 -0.77 -5.87 8.37
N VAL A 36 -1.95 -5.26 8.16
CA VAL A 36 -2.22 -4.46 6.96
C VAL A 36 -1.34 -3.22 6.91
N LEU A 37 -1.23 -2.47 8.02
CA LEU A 37 -0.42 -1.26 8.09
C LEU A 37 1.07 -1.57 7.96
N GLU A 38 1.54 -2.67 8.54
CA GLU A 38 2.92 -3.14 8.39
C GLU A 38 3.25 -3.50 6.95
N HIS A 39 2.34 -4.17 6.24
CA HIS A 39 2.50 -4.43 4.81
C HIS A 39 2.56 -3.15 3.97
N LEU A 40 1.66 -2.19 4.22
CA LEU A 40 1.65 -0.91 3.50
C LEU A 40 2.91 -0.08 3.78
N ARG A 41 3.43 -0.13 5.01
CA ARG A 41 4.72 0.48 5.37
C ARG A 41 5.85 -0.13 4.55
N GLY A 42 5.91 -1.45 4.42
CA GLY A 42 6.93 -2.13 3.62
C GLY A 42 6.91 -1.69 2.15
N VAL A 43 5.71 -1.56 1.55
CA VAL A 43 5.56 -1.05 0.17
C VAL A 43 6.09 0.38 0.04
N TYR A 44 5.86 1.23 1.04
CA TYR A 44 6.38 2.60 1.05
C TYR A 44 7.91 2.65 1.23
N GLU A 45 8.46 1.84 2.13
CA GLU A 45 9.92 1.75 2.35
C GLU A 45 10.64 1.26 1.09
N GLU A 46 10.08 0.28 0.38
CA GLU A 46 10.60 -0.20 -0.90
C GLU A 46 10.62 0.92 -1.95
N HIS A 47 9.59 1.78 -1.99
CA HIS A 47 9.60 2.96 -2.88
C HIS A 47 10.64 3.97 -2.53
N VAL A 48 10.72 4.36 -1.27
CA VAL A 48 11.70 5.36 -0.84
C VAL A 48 13.10 4.84 -1.11
N SER A 49 13.37 3.56 -0.82
CA SER A 49 14.65 2.92 -1.13
C SER A 49 14.95 2.94 -2.62
N THR A 50 14.00 2.53 -3.46
CA THR A 50 14.15 2.53 -4.93
C THR A 50 14.35 3.94 -5.48
N PHE A 51 13.59 4.92 -4.97
CA PHE A 51 13.67 6.31 -5.36
C PHE A 51 15.04 6.91 -5.00
N LEU A 52 15.52 6.70 -3.76
CA LEU A 52 16.83 7.18 -3.32
C LEU A 52 17.96 6.51 -4.10
N HIS A 53 17.88 5.20 -4.30
CA HIS A 53 18.85 4.48 -5.14
C HIS A 53 18.87 5.05 -6.57
N ASN A 54 17.72 5.30 -7.17
CA ASN A 54 17.64 5.91 -8.49
C ASN A 54 18.22 7.33 -8.52
N LEU A 55 17.98 8.13 -7.48
CA LEU A 55 18.54 9.48 -7.33
C LEU A 55 20.07 9.45 -7.22
N GLU A 56 20.63 8.45 -6.52
CA GLU A 56 22.08 8.26 -6.36
C GLU A 56 22.73 7.70 -7.64
N THR A 57 22.01 6.90 -8.42
CA THR A 57 22.56 6.15 -9.55
C THR A 57 22.39 6.85 -10.90
N GLU A 58 21.32 7.63 -11.09
CA GLU A 58 21.01 8.26 -12.39
C GLU A 58 20.42 9.67 -12.21
N GLY A 59 21.19 10.69 -12.60
CA GLY A 59 20.73 12.08 -12.60
C GLY A 59 19.62 12.44 -13.61
N ASP A 60 19.06 11.50 -14.39
CA ASP A 60 17.92 11.81 -15.29
C ASP A 60 17.21 10.60 -15.99
N ALA A 61 17.52 9.33 -15.72
CA ALA A 61 17.18 8.24 -16.67
C ALA A 61 16.14 7.18 -16.23
N SER A 62 15.57 7.22 -15.03
CA SER A 62 14.72 6.12 -14.50
C SER A 62 13.20 6.42 -14.44
N SER A 63 12.66 7.05 -15.48
CA SER A 63 11.25 7.49 -15.53
C SER A 63 10.20 6.34 -15.47
N GLY A 64 10.58 5.09 -15.77
CA GLY A 64 9.61 3.99 -15.94
C GLY A 64 9.32 3.10 -14.72
N VAL A 65 10.23 2.99 -13.75
CA VAL A 65 10.02 2.19 -12.51
C VAL A 65 9.47 3.06 -11.39
N SER A 66 9.94 4.30 -11.31
CA SER A 66 9.43 5.33 -10.39
C SER A 66 7.94 5.61 -10.61
N SER A 67 7.49 5.66 -11.87
CA SER A 67 6.08 5.90 -12.21
C SER A 67 5.13 4.82 -11.67
N ASN A 68 5.49 3.54 -11.82
CA ASN A 68 4.63 2.44 -11.38
C ASN A 68 4.43 2.40 -9.86
N LEU A 69 5.47 2.74 -9.10
CA LEU A 69 5.42 2.70 -7.64
C LEU A 69 4.86 4.00 -7.03
N GLU A 70 5.04 5.14 -7.72
CA GLU A 70 4.35 6.39 -7.42
C GLU A 70 2.83 6.23 -7.59
N ASP A 71 2.36 5.59 -8.67
CA ASP A 71 0.94 5.28 -8.88
C ASP A 71 0.38 4.42 -7.74
N ILE A 72 1.16 3.45 -7.26
CA ILE A 72 0.81 2.59 -6.12
C ILE A 72 0.72 3.41 -4.83
N ILE A 73 1.67 4.32 -4.59
CA ILE A 73 1.66 5.18 -3.40
C ILE A 73 0.50 6.15 -3.42
N GLN A 74 0.21 6.78 -4.55
CA GLN A 74 -0.94 7.67 -4.69
C GLN A 74 -2.24 6.91 -4.45
N GLU A 75 -2.35 5.66 -4.92
CA GLU A 75 -3.50 4.80 -4.63
C GLU A 75 -3.60 4.44 -3.14
N VAL A 76 -2.51 4.00 -2.50
CA VAL A 76 -2.48 3.70 -1.05
C VAL A 76 -2.84 4.94 -0.23
N HIS A 77 -2.23 6.09 -0.55
CA HIS A 77 -2.48 7.37 0.10
C HIS A 77 -3.94 7.80 -0.04
N GLY A 78 -4.50 7.75 -1.25
CA GLY A 78 -5.89 8.10 -1.50
C GLY A 78 -6.86 7.25 -0.68
N VAL A 79 -6.60 5.94 -0.60
CA VAL A 79 -7.49 5.04 0.12
C VAL A 79 -7.34 5.17 1.64
N LEU A 80 -6.13 5.36 2.16
CA LEU A 80 -5.91 5.65 3.59
C LEU A 80 -6.54 6.98 3.98
N SER A 81 -6.37 8.03 3.17
CA SER A 81 -6.95 9.35 3.41
C SER A 81 -8.47 9.30 3.45
N GLU A 82 -9.09 8.58 2.50
CA GLU A 82 -10.53 8.38 2.50
C GLU A 82 -11.00 7.57 3.71
N PHE A 83 -10.29 6.50 4.08
CA PHE A 83 -10.61 5.68 5.25
C PHE A 83 -10.56 6.50 6.55
N ILE A 84 -9.47 7.26 6.74
CA ILE A 84 -9.25 8.13 7.89
C ILE A 84 -10.35 9.19 7.98
N ARG A 85 -10.67 9.84 6.85
CA ARG A 85 -11.73 10.85 6.77
C ARG A 85 -13.11 10.28 7.10
N LEU A 86 -13.45 9.09 6.62
CA LEU A 86 -14.76 8.48 6.82
C LEU A 86 -14.91 7.82 8.19
N ASN A 87 -13.81 7.38 8.82
CA ASN A 87 -13.86 6.68 10.10
C ASN A 87 -12.74 7.13 11.06
N PRO A 88 -12.73 8.39 11.54
CA PRO A 88 -11.67 8.93 12.38
C PRO A 88 -11.35 8.07 13.62
N ARG A 89 -12.41 7.59 14.26
CA ARG A 89 -12.33 6.79 15.50
C ARG A 89 -11.86 5.36 15.26
N ALA A 90 -11.85 4.88 14.02
CA ALA A 90 -11.41 3.52 13.69
C ALA A 90 -9.87 3.39 13.64
N TRP A 91 -9.16 4.49 13.36
CA TRP A 91 -7.69 4.50 13.30
C TRP A 91 -7.03 5.20 14.49
N ALA A 92 -7.74 6.12 15.17
CA ALA A 92 -7.32 6.71 16.44
C ALA A 92 -8.49 6.66 17.44
N PRO A 93 -8.65 5.56 18.18
CA PRO A 93 -9.55 5.55 19.33
C PRO A 93 -9.06 6.63 20.31
N LEU A 94 -9.94 7.54 20.72
CA LEU A 94 -9.63 8.50 21.78
C LEU A 94 -9.30 7.68 23.04
N VAL A 95 -8.02 7.68 23.42
CA VAL A 95 -7.54 7.18 24.71
C VAL A 95 -7.60 8.33 25.70
#